data_AF-A0A4V2NAC8-F1
#
_entry.id   AF-A0A4V2NAC8-F1
#
_cell.length_a   1.000
_cell.length_b   1.000
_cell.length_c   1.000
_cell.angle_alpha   90.00
_cell.angle_beta   90.00
_cell.angle_gamma   90.00
#
_symmetry.space_group_name_H-M   'P 1'
#
loop_
_entity.id
_entity.type
_entity.pdbx_description
1 polymer ?
#
loop_
_entity_poly.entity_id
_entity_poly.type
_entity_poly.pdbx_seq_one_letter_code
_entity_poly.pdbx_strand_id
1 'polypeptide(L)'
;MRLIIAEKHSVGQAIAQAVGGHMEKHDGYVQVGDDLVTWAQGHLVDLAAPDEYKDHDWDRWSLDTLPIDPTPDWQWKVSRDKGADRQYKVVAGLMRRGDVDMLVDACDPDREGEAIFRRIVKHAGVSKPMRRLWSRAWRRTPSATPSRP
;
A
#
# COMPACT_ATOMS: atom_id res chain seq x y z
N MET A 1 11.38 -8.49 11.73
CA MET A 1 10.06 -8.89 11.17
C MET A 1 9.92 -8.46 9.71
N ARG A 2 9.07 -9.13 8.92
CA ARG A 2 8.72 -8.68 7.55
C ARG A 2 7.36 -7.98 7.57
N LEU A 3 7.24 -6.87 6.85
CA LEU A 3 5.96 -6.17 6.62
C LEU A 3 5.49 -6.43 5.19
N ILE A 4 4.43 -7.22 5.04
CA ILE A 4 3.79 -7.55 3.77
C ILE A 4 2.64 -6.58 3.52
N ILE A 5 2.66 -5.92 2.37
CA ILE A 5 1.73 -4.85 2.02
C ILE A 5 0.95 -5.27 0.78
N ALA A 6 -0.33 -5.54 0.95
CA ALA A 6 -1.24 -5.83 -0.15
C ALA A 6 -1.93 -4.57 -0.68
N GLU A 7 -2.52 -4.64 -1.86
CA GLU A 7 -3.37 -3.55 -2.35
C GLU A 7 -4.73 -3.53 -1.64
N LYS A 8 -5.36 -4.69 -1.46
CA LYS A 8 -6.75 -4.82 -1.00
C LYS A 8 -6.81 -5.58 0.33
N HIS A 9 -7.77 -5.21 1.18
CA HIS A 9 -8.00 -5.88 2.47
C HIS A 9 -8.21 -7.40 2.31
N SER A 10 -9.02 -7.82 1.33
CA SER A 10 -9.28 -9.23 1.06
C SER A 10 -8.01 -10.02 0.70
N VAL A 11 -7.10 -9.41 -0.05
CA VAL A 11 -5.80 -10.00 -0.41
C VAL A 11 -4.90 -10.10 0.81
N GLY A 12 -4.84 -9.05 1.63
CA GLY A 12 -4.10 -9.07 2.89
C GLY A 12 -4.56 -10.18 3.83
N GLN A 13 -5.87 -10.41 3.95
CA GLN A 13 -6.42 -11.52 4.73
C GLN A 13 -6.02 -12.89 4.16
N ALA A 14 -6.05 -13.05 2.83
CA ALA A 14 -5.64 -14.30 2.18
C ALA A 14 -4.14 -14.58 2.38
N ILE A 15 -3.29 -13.54 2.32
CA ILE A 15 -1.86 -13.64 2.61
C ILE A 15 -1.64 -14.04 4.07
N ALA A 16 -2.31 -13.38 5.01
CA ALA A 16 -2.17 -13.68 6.43
C ALA A 16 -2.54 -15.14 6.75
N GLN A 17 -3.59 -15.66 6.11
CA GLN A 17 -3.97 -17.07 6.21
C GLN A 17 -2.94 -18.02 5.58
N ALA A 18 -2.34 -17.65 4.45
CA ALA A 18 -1.38 -18.47 3.72
C ALA A 18 0.01 -18.51 4.39
N VAL A 19 0.44 -17.43 5.05
CA VAL A 19 1.66 -17.42 5.87
C VAL A 19 1.55 -18.47 6.97
N GLY A 20 0.37 -18.58 7.59
CA GLY A 20 0.09 -19.56 8.64
C GLY A 20 0.79 -19.24 9.96
N GLY A 21 0.23 -19.75 11.06
CA GLY A 21 0.72 -19.48 12.42
C GLY A 21 -0.31 -18.79 13.30
N HIS A 22 0.13 -18.28 14.45
CA HIS A 22 -0.74 -17.55 15.37
C HIS A 22 -1.12 -16.20 14.77
N MET A 23 -2.43 -15.93 14.62
CA MET A 23 -2.95 -14.71 14.00
C MET A 23 -3.50 -13.76 15.07
N GLU A 24 -2.90 -12.57 15.17
CA GLU A 24 -3.36 -11.48 16.01
C GLU A 24 -3.91 -10.36 15.11
N LYS A 25 -5.19 -10.03 15.30
CA LYS A 25 -5.88 -9.01 14.50
C LYS A 25 -5.74 -7.65 15.17
N HIS A 26 -5.32 -6.66 14.40
CA HIS A 26 -5.26 -5.26 14.81
C HIS A 26 -6.07 -4.39 13.85
N ASP A 27 -6.22 -3.13 14.21
CA ASP A 27 -6.86 -2.14 13.35
C ASP A 27 -5.93 -1.77 12.18
N GLY A 28 -6.28 -2.23 10.97
CA GLY A 28 -5.55 -1.94 9.74
C GLY A 28 -4.40 -2.91 9.39
N TYR A 29 -4.14 -3.94 10.20
CA TYR A 29 -3.17 -4.99 9.90
C TYR A 29 -3.42 -6.28 10.71
N VAL A 30 -2.75 -7.36 10.34
CA VAL A 30 -2.74 -8.64 11.05
C VAL A 30 -1.29 -9.03 11.31
N GLN A 31 -0.98 -9.43 12.54
CA GLN A 31 0.30 -10.05 12.86
C GLN A 31 0.15 -11.57 12.77
N VAL A 32 1.06 -12.22 12.06
CA VAL A 32 1.09 -13.67 11.87
C VAL A 32 2.50 -14.17 12.16
N GLY A 33 2.70 -14.76 13.34
CA GLY A 33 4.05 -15.10 13.82
C GLY A 33 4.97 -13.87 13.81
N ASP A 34 6.08 -13.96 13.08
CA ASP A 34 7.08 -12.88 12.94
C ASP A 34 6.83 -11.94 11.73
N ASP A 35 5.66 -12.06 11.11
CA ASP A 35 5.24 -11.25 9.97
C ASP A 35 4.09 -10.31 10.32
N LEU A 36 4.09 -9.15 9.67
CA LEU A 36 3.01 -8.18 9.71
C LEU A 36 2.39 -8.10 8.32
N VAL A 37 1.07 -8.22 8.23
CA VAL A 37 0.34 -8.15 6.96
C VAL A 37 -0.64 -6.99 7.02
N THR A 38 -0.47 -6.02 6.12
CA THR A 38 -1.33 -4.84 5.99
C THR A 38 -1.76 -4.64 4.54
N TRP A 39 -2.54 -3.59 4.27
CA TRP A 39 -3.06 -3.28 2.95
C TRP A 39 -3.15 -1.77 2.71
N ALA A 40 -3.03 -1.36 1.45
CA ALA A 40 -3.17 0.03 1.03
C ALA A 40 -4.65 0.48 0.89
N GLN A 41 -5.55 -0.43 0.56
CA GLN A 41 -6.96 -0.11 0.24
C GLN A 41 -7.09 0.88 -0.94
N GLY A 42 -6.30 0.67 -2.00
CA GLY A 42 -6.22 1.57 -3.16
C GLY A 42 -5.07 2.57 -3.03
N HIS A 43 -5.28 3.80 -3.51
CA HIS A 43 -4.28 4.86 -3.45
C HIS A 43 -4.33 5.57 -2.09
N LEU A 44 -3.35 5.29 -1.23
CA LEU A 44 -3.17 6.08 0.01
C LEU A 44 -2.47 7.40 -0.22
N VAL A 45 -1.73 7.51 -1.32
CA VAL A 45 -0.94 8.68 -1.69
C VAL A 45 -1.28 9.02 -3.13
N ASP A 46 -1.81 10.23 -3.32
CA ASP A 46 -2.25 10.78 -4.59
C ASP A 46 -1.39 11.99 -4.97
N LEU A 47 -1.49 12.38 -6.24
CA LEU A 47 -0.96 13.66 -6.68
C LEU A 47 -1.75 14.81 -6.05
N ALA A 48 -1.06 15.89 -5.73
CA ALA A 48 -1.71 17.15 -5.43
C ALA A 48 -2.51 17.62 -6.65
N ALA A 49 -3.69 18.17 -6.40
CA ALA A 49 -4.49 18.81 -7.41
C ALA A 49 -3.87 20.18 -7.78
N PRO A 50 -4.13 20.72 -8.97
CA PRO A 50 -3.51 21.97 -9.43
C PRO A 50 -3.70 23.14 -8.45
N ASP A 51 -4.87 23.23 -7.81
CA ASP A 51 -5.22 24.26 -6.83
C ASP A 51 -4.44 24.16 -5.51
N GLU A 52 -3.75 23.06 -5.24
CA GLU A 52 -2.90 22.89 -4.06
C GLU A 52 -1.47 23.42 -4.27
N TYR A 53 -1.08 23.71 -5.51
CA TYR A 53 0.22 24.30 -5.83
C TYR A 53 0.21 25.81 -5.59
N LYS A 54 0.61 26.21 -4.39
CA LYS A 54 0.59 27.62 -3.95
C LYS A 54 1.52 28.55 -4.73
N ASP A 55 2.52 27.99 -5.41
CA ASP A 55 3.52 28.73 -6.18
C ASP A 55 3.08 28.96 -7.64
N HIS A 56 1.88 28.49 -8.02
CA HIS A 56 1.33 28.58 -9.36
C HIS A 56 -0.08 29.19 -9.34
N ASP A 57 -0.44 29.89 -10.42
CA ASP A 57 -1.78 30.45 -10.63
C ASP A 57 -2.72 29.38 -11.23
N TRP A 58 -2.89 28.28 -10.50
CA TRP A 58 -3.69 27.10 -10.92
C TRP A 58 -4.95 26.91 -10.08
N ASP A 59 -5.28 27.87 -9.22
CA ASP A 59 -6.51 27.87 -8.42
C ASP A 59 -7.77 28.07 -9.28
N ARG A 60 -7.62 28.74 -10.43
CA ARG A 60 -8.70 29.01 -11.39
C ARG A 60 -8.42 28.34 -12.73
N TRP A 61 -9.43 27.65 -13.24
CA TRP A 61 -9.34 26.98 -14.53
C TRP A 61 -9.42 28.00 -15.67
N SER A 62 -8.33 28.13 -16.45
CA SER A 62 -8.29 28.89 -17.71
C SER A 62 -7.58 28.10 -18.81
N LEU A 63 -7.82 28.46 -20.07
CA LEU A 63 -6.99 27.97 -21.17
C LEU A 63 -5.56 28.51 -21.08
N ASP A 64 -5.39 29.71 -20.51
CA ASP A 64 -4.08 30.36 -20.35
C ASP A 64 -3.19 29.65 -19.33
N THR A 65 -3.79 28.90 -18.40
CA THR A 65 -3.08 28.12 -17.39
C THR A 65 -2.66 26.73 -17.89
N LEU A 66 -2.96 26.41 -19.16
CA LEU A 66 -2.59 25.14 -19.77
C LEU A 66 -1.30 25.27 -20.60
N PRO A 67 -0.45 24.23 -20.62
CA PRO A 67 -0.57 22.98 -19.87
C PRO A 67 -0.18 23.14 -18.39
N ILE A 68 -0.83 22.37 -17.52
CA ILE A 68 -0.41 22.23 -16.12
C ILE A 68 0.76 21.25 -16.09
N ASP A 69 1.95 21.78 -15.87
CA ASP A 69 3.18 21.00 -15.73
C ASP A 69 3.89 21.35 -14.41
N PRO A 70 3.74 20.52 -13.37
CA PRO A 70 4.42 20.71 -12.09
C PRO A 70 5.87 20.22 -12.11
N THR A 71 6.46 19.92 -13.27
CA THR A 71 7.87 19.53 -13.36
C THR A 71 8.78 20.71 -12.99
N PRO A 72 9.83 20.49 -12.18
CA PRO A 72 10.30 19.21 -11.63
C PRO A 72 9.67 18.80 -10.28
N ASP A 73 8.89 19.69 -9.65
CA ASP A 73 8.46 19.61 -8.26
C ASP A 73 7.03 19.06 -8.10
N TRP A 74 6.87 17.77 -8.44
CA TRP A 74 5.61 17.05 -8.23
C TRP A 74 5.26 16.91 -6.74
N GLN A 75 4.12 17.45 -6.33
CA GLN A 75 3.62 17.34 -4.96
C GLN A 75 2.72 16.11 -4.79
N TRP A 76 2.96 15.38 -3.70
CA TRP A 76 2.21 14.19 -3.33
C TRP A 76 1.54 14.41 -1.98
N LYS A 77 0.30 13.94 -1.84
CA LYS A 77 -0.48 14.09 -0.61
C LYS A 77 -1.10 12.77 -0.19
N VAL A 78 -1.38 12.64 1.10
CA VAL A 78 -2.21 11.54 1.60
C VAL A 78 -3.63 11.75 1.09
N SER A 79 -4.22 10.68 0.54
CA SER A 79 -5.60 10.73 0.05
C SER A 79 -6.56 11.08 1.18
N ARG A 80 -7.57 11.91 0.85
CA ARG A 80 -8.66 12.28 1.77
C ARG A 80 -9.89 11.38 1.60
N ASP A 81 -9.79 10.37 0.73
CA ASP A 81 -10.83 9.39 0.55
C ASP A 81 -11.10 8.61 1.83
N LYS A 82 -12.33 8.11 1.96
CA LYS A 82 -12.92 7.60 3.22
C LYS A 82 -11.99 6.59 3.93
N GLY A 83 -11.28 7.07 4.95
CA GLY A 83 -10.42 6.27 5.82
C GLY A 83 -8.99 6.03 5.30
N ALA A 84 -8.62 6.58 4.14
CA ALA A 84 -7.27 6.46 3.60
C ALA A 84 -6.23 7.11 4.52
N ASP A 85 -6.54 8.23 5.17
CA ASP A 85 -5.64 8.90 6.11
C ASP A 85 -5.30 8.02 7.32
N ARG A 86 -6.30 7.33 7.88
CA ARG A 86 -6.13 6.39 9.00
C ARG A 86 -5.30 5.20 8.57
N GLN A 87 -5.63 4.59 7.43
CA GLN A 87 -4.90 3.45 6.92
C GLN A 87 -3.45 3.81 6.57
N TYR A 88 -3.21 4.98 5.98
CA TYR A 88 -1.86 5.50 5.73
C TYR A 88 -1.05 5.65 7.01
N LYS A 89 -1.64 6.20 8.09
CA LYS A 89 -0.96 6.31 9.40
C LYS A 89 -0.56 4.94 9.93
N VAL A 90 -1.42 3.93 9.80
CA VAL A 90 -1.10 2.54 10.19
C VAL A 90 0.06 2.02 9.35
N VAL A 91 -0.04 2.04 8.03
CA VAL A 91 0.99 1.50 7.13
C VAL A 91 2.34 2.21 7.33
N ALA A 92 2.35 3.54 7.35
CA ALA A 92 3.57 4.32 7.57
C ALA A 92 4.15 4.12 8.98
N GLY A 93 3.30 3.96 9.99
CA GLY A 93 3.71 3.62 11.35
C GLY A 93 4.42 2.26 11.39
N LEU A 94 3.83 1.23 10.79
CA LEU A 94 4.43 -0.10 10.69
C LEU A 94 5.75 -0.08 9.93
N MET A 95 5.81 0.61 8.79
CA MET A 95 7.04 0.75 8.02
C MET A 95 8.18 1.37 8.82
N ARG A 96 7.90 2.28 9.76
CA ARG A 96 8.90 2.99 10.58
C ARG A 96 9.30 2.25 11.86
N ARG A 97 8.58 1.21 12.27
CA ARG A 97 8.95 0.45 13.47
C ARG A 97 10.38 -0.10 13.35
N GLY A 98 11.11 -0.10 14.46
CA GLY A 98 12.51 -0.55 14.50
C GLY A 98 12.68 -2.06 14.34
N ASP A 99 11.63 -2.84 14.60
CA ASP A 99 11.62 -4.31 14.50
C ASP A 99 11.18 -4.82 13.12
N VAL A 100 10.84 -3.93 12.19
CA VAL A 100 10.55 -4.27 10.78
C VAL A 100 11.82 -4.12 9.96
N ASP A 101 12.36 -5.22 9.47
CA ASP A 101 13.66 -5.25 8.77
C ASP A 101 13.50 -5.26 7.24
N MET A 102 12.30 -5.61 6.75
CA MET A 102 12.04 -5.80 5.33
C MET A 102 10.59 -5.46 4.99
N LEU A 103 10.40 -4.84 3.84
CA LEU A 103 9.10 -4.61 3.23
C LEU A 103 8.88 -5.62 2.10
N VAL A 104 7.67 -6.15 1.99
CA VAL A 104 7.26 -7.05 0.91
C VAL A 104 6.09 -6.41 0.18
N ASP A 105 6.32 -6.03 -1.07
CA ASP A 105 5.27 -5.59 -1.99
C ASP A 105 4.47 -6.81 -2.45
N ALA A 106 3.21 -6.89 -2.01
CA ALA A 106 2.25 -7.90 -2.41
C ALA A 106 1.01 -7.26 -3.08
N CYS A 107 1.19 -6.07 -3.69
CA CYS A 107 0.19 -5.45 -4.55
C CYS A 107 0.02 -6.25 -5.86
N ASP A 108 -1.01 -5.91 -6.63
CA ASP A 108 -1.32 -6.61 -7.87
C ASP A 108 -0.09 -6.61 -8.84
N PRO A 109 0.13 -7.69 -9.61
CA PRO A 109 1.31 -7.89 -10.44
C PRO A 109 1.26 -7.06 -11.74
N ASP A 110 0.97 -5.78 -11.61
CA ASP A 110 0.91 -4.80 -12.70
C ASP A 110 1.65 -3.51 -12.35
N ARG A 111 1.56 -2.52 -13.24
CA ARG A 111 2.24 -1.23 -13.07
C ARG A 111 1.64 -0.40 -11.93
N GLU A 112 0.31 -0.44 -11.77
CA GLU A 112 -0.37 0.36 -10.76
C GLU A 112 -0.11 -0.18 -9.36
N GLY A 113 -0.07 -1.51 -9.19
CA GLY A 113 0.29 -2.16 -7.94
C GLY A 113 1.69 -1.75 -7.45
N GLU A 114 2.71 -1.80 -8.32
CA GLU A 114 4.05 -1.29 -7.97
C GLU A 114 4.02 0.21 -7.67
N ALA A 115 3.26 1.01 -8.44
CA ALA A 115 3.16 2.44 -8.21
C ALA A 115 2.54 2.78 -6.84
N ILE A 116 1.51 2.05 -6.42
CA ILE A 116 0.87 2.20 -5.09
C ILE A 116 1.89 1.98 -3.99
N PHE A 117 2.59 0.84 -4.02
CA PHE A 117 3.59 0.51 -3.01
C PHE A 117 4.70 1.57 -2.97
N ARG A 118 5.26 1.93 -4.14
CA ARG A 118 6.35 2.89 -4.25
C ARG A 118 5.96 4.29 -3.78
N ARG A 119 4.75 4.77 -4.10
CA ARG A 119 4.26 6.09 -3.64
C ARG A 119 4.16 6.13 -2.12
N ILE A 120 3.61 5.08 -1.50
CA ILE A 120 3.50 5.00 -0.03
C ILE A 120 4.88 5.02 0.61
N VAL A 121 5.80 4.17 0.13
CA VAL A 121 7.17 4.09 0.66
C VAL A 121 7.91 5.42 0.52
N LYS A 122 7.84 6.03 -0.67
CA LYS A 122 8.48 7.33 -0.97
C LYS A 122 7.93 8.42 -0.06
N HIS A 123 6.61 8.52 0.08
CA HIS A 123 5.96 9.50 0.94
C HIS A 123 6.19 9.23 2.44
N ALA A 124 6.32 7.96 2.85
CA ALA A 124 6.68 7.60 4.22
C ALA A 124 8.13 7.92 4.58
N GLY A 125 9.01 8.10 3.58
CA GLY A 125 10.43 8.41 3.76
C GLY A 125 11.25 7.24 4.30
N VAL A 126 10.84 6.00 4.00
CA VAL A 126 11.47 4.79 4.54
C VAL A 126 12.40 4.16 3.51
N SER A 127 13.62 3.84 3.93
CA SER A 127 14.61 3.10 3.14
C SER A 127 14.95 1.80 3.86
N LYS A 128 14.18 0.75 3.57
CA LYS A 128 14.39 -0.61 4.09
C LYS A 128 14.54 -1.58 2.92
N PRO A 129 15.22 -2.73 3.09
CA PRO A 129 15.21 -3.79 2.10
C PRO A 129 13.80 -4.15 1.63
N MET A 130 13.61 -4.30 0.32
CA MET A 130 12.29 -4.58 -0.29
C MET A 130 12.35 -5.88 -1.09
N ARG A 131 11.28 -6.67 -1.03
CA ARG A 131 11.03 -7.80 -1.93
C ARG A 131 9.67 -7.63 -2.60
N ARG A 132 9.49 -8.24 -3.77
CA ARG A 132 8.22 -8.26 -4.49
C ARG A 132 7.67 -9.68 -4.52
N LEU A 133 6.42 -9.82 -4.11
CA LEU A 133 5.64 -11.04 -4.21
C LEU A 133 4.79 -10.98 -5.47
N TRP A 134 5.19 -11.74 -6.48
CA TRP A 134 4.52 -11.75 -7.77
C TRP A 134 3.49 -12.88 -7.85
N SER A 135 2.22 -12.59 -7.57
CA SER A 135 1.12 -13.56 -7.66
C SER A 135 -0.03 -13.04 -8.51
N ARG A 136 -0.46 -13.83 -9.50
CA ARG A 136 -1.60 -13.51 -10.40
C ARG A 136 -2.95 -13.97 -9.86
N ALA A 137 -2.98 -14.85 -8.86
CA ALA A 137 -4.23 -15.41 -8.35
C ALA A 137 -4.08 -15.85 -6.90
N TRP A 138 -4.87 -15.24 -6.02
CA TRP A 138 -5.08 -15.70 -4.64
C TRP A 138 -6.22 -16.72 -4.63
N ARG A 139 -5.99 -17.89 -5.24
CA ARG A 139 -6.96 -19.00 -5.17
C ARG A 139 -6.70 -19.83 -3.92
N ARG A 140 -7.73 -19.98 -3.09
CA ARG A 140 -7.79 -21.05 -2.09
C ARG A 140 -7.81 -22.36 -2.87
N THR A 141 -6.74 -23.13 -2.84
CA THR A 141 -6.84 -24.55 -3.21
C THR A 141 -7.87 -25.14 -2.26
N PRO A 142 -8.97 -25.75 -2.74
CA PRO A 142 -9.83 -26.52 -1.86
C PRO A 142 -8.92 -27.56 -1.18
N SER A 143 -8.98 -27.64 0.15
CA SER A 143 -8.31 -28.70 0.90
C SER A 143 -8.65 -30.01 0.21
N ALA A 144 -7.64 -30.72 -0.29
CA ALA A 144 -7.83 -32.02 -0.92
C ALA A 144 -8.63 -32.88 0.04
N THR A 145 -9.89 -33.14 -0.29
CA THR A 145 -10.72 -34.09 0.45
C THR A 145 -9.95 -35.40 0.39
N PRO A 146 -9.56 -36.00 1.53
CA PRO A 146 -8.94 -37.31 1.49
C PRO A 146 -9.97 -38.23 0.87
N SER A 147 -9.64 -38.83 -0.28
CA SER A 147 -10.41 -39.92 -0.86
C SER A 147 -10.53 -40.98 0.22
N ARG A 148 -11.74 -41.15 0.77
CA ARG A 148 -12.03 -42.25 1.69
C ARG A 148 -11.82 -43.57 0.93
N PRO A 149 -11.29 -44.61 1.61
CA PRO A 149 -11.05 -45.92 1.02
C PRO A 149 -12.36 -46.60 0.57
#